data_AF-G7M5Z0-F1
#
_entry.id   AF-G7M5Z0-F1
#
_cell.length_a   1.000
_cell.length_b   1.000
_cell.length_c   1.000
_cell.angle_alpha   90.00
_cell.angle_beta   90.00
_cell.angle_gamma   90.00
#
_symmetry.space_group_name_H-M   'P 1'
#
loop_
_entity.id
_entity.type
_entity.pdbx_description
1 polymer ?
#
loop_
_entity_poly.entity_id
_entity_poly.type
_entity_poly.pdbx_seq_one_letter_code
_entity_poly.pdbx_strand_id
1 'polypeptide(L)'
;MRYFTSEIYEKTQIRGRFPLRTDNKEKWMRQLDEFYNGGHKNDIVLDALLFKYIPEVKEDILQGKEFTDKEVSQKLYERIKEMANEWKNLCSLYKTEYENIKQKLPLSLQELRNYYFHDNTLLSLKKESNDMLIIELECYILIFKNVIQLETVDDIVGDIWIDEEVHLSDTGGFEFQVLFLSSQGLLTLHEFSVIADDIIIESKRY
;
A
#
# COMPACT_ATOMS: atom_id res chain seq x y z
N MET A 1 -11.61 3.33 10.27
CA MET A 1 -11.23 1.90 10.09
C MET A 1 -10.27 1.88 8.92
N ARG A 2 -9.08 1.30 9.06
CA ARG A 2 -8.02 1.37 8.04
C ARG A 2 -8.18 0.23 7.01
N TYR A 3 -8.20 0.51 5.71
CA TYR A 3 -8.27 -0.53 4.66
C TYR A 3 -6.89 -0.85 4.09
N PHE A 4 -6.09 0.17 3.83
CA PHE A 4 -4.75 0.01 3.26
C PHE A 4 -3.69 0.06 4.36
N THR A 5 -3.52 -1.09 5.02
CA THR A 5 -2.57 -1.28 6.10
C THR A 5 -1.23 -1.80 5.60
N SER A 6 -0.21 -1.70 6.45
CA SER A 6 1.11 -2.30 6.22
C SER A 6 1.02 -3.80 5.87
N GLU A 7 0.19 -4.56 6.57
CA GLU A 7 -0.03 -5.99 6.30
C GLU A 7 -0.62 -6.24 4.90
N ILE A 8 -1.60 -5.45 4.48
CA ILE A 8 -2.23 -5.61 3.17
C ILE A 8 -1.24 -5.28 2.04
N TYR A 9 -0.38 -4.28 2.25
CA TYR A 9 0.68 -3.97 1.31
C TYR A 9 1.71 -5.11 1.22
N GLU A 10 2.17 -5.66 2.34
CA GLU A 10 3.10 -6.80 2.36
C GLU A 10 2.54 -8.01 1.58
N LYS A 11 1.26 -8.37 1.78
CA LYS A 11 0.58 -9.42 0.99
C LYS A 11 0.53 -9.07 -0.50
N THR A 12 0.34 -7.80 -0.83
CA THR A 12 0.34 -7.31 -2.22
C THR A 12 1.71 -7.46 -2.87
N GLN A 13 2.81 -7.23 -2.14
CA GLN A 13 4.17 -7.47 -2.64
C GLN A 13 4.41 -8.95 -2.96
N ILE A 14 3.95 -9.86 -2.09
CA ILE A 14 4.01 -11.31 -2.34
C ILE A 14 3.23 -11.66 -3.62
N ARG A 15 2.01 -11.12 -3.79
CA ARG A 15 1.23 -11.31 -5.02
C ARG A 15 1.94 -10.74 -6.26
N GLY A 16 2.62 -9.60 -6.12
CA GLY A 16 3.42 -8.99 -7.18
C GLY A 16 4.55 -9.90 -7.68
N ARG A 17 5.22 -10.61 -6.75
CA ARG A 17 6.25 -11.62 -7.07
C ARG A 17 5.68 -12.86 -7.77
N PHE A 18 4.44 -13.23 -7.46
CA PHE A 18 3.77 -14.43 -7.96
C PHE A 18 2.49 -14.08 -8.74
N PRO A 19 2.57 -13.32 -9.85
CA PRO A 19 1.39 -12.70 -10.45
C PRO A 19 0.39 -13.74 -10.99
N LEU A 20 -0.85 -13.68 -10.53
CA LEU A 20 -1.98 -14.46 -11.08
C LEU A 20 -2.45 -13.85 -12.40
N ARG A 21 -1.73 -14.11 -13.50
CA ARG A 21 -2.14 -13.69 -14.86
C ARG A 21 -3.29 -14.53 -15.43
N THR A 22 -3.71 -15.57 -14.71
CA THR A 22 -4.75 -16.50 -15.13
C THR A 22 -5.36 -17.19 -13.92
N ASP A 23 -6.68 -17.42 -13.95
CA ASP A 23 -7.37 -18.24 -12.94
C ASP A 23 -7.16 -19.75 -13.16
N ASN A 24 -6.54 -20.16 -14.27
CA ASN A 24 -6.24 -21.57 -14.53
C ASN A 24 -4.95 -21.99 -13.81
N LYS A 25 -5.09 -22.86 -12.79
CA LYS A 25 -3.98 -23.32 -11.94
C LYS A 25 -2.83 -23.91 -12.74
N GLU A 26 -3.11 -24.83 -13.66
CA GLU A 26 -2.09 -25.53 -14.44
C GLU A 26 -1.31 -24.58 -15.36
N LYS A 27 -2.01 -23.59 -15.94
CA LYS A 27 -1.38 -22.54 -16.75
C LYS A 27 -0.50 -21.64 -15.87
N TRP A 28 -0.97 -21.26 -14.68
CA TRP A 28 -0.19 -20.45 -13.75
C TRP A 28 1.08 -21.18 -13.28
N MET A 29 0.99 -22.47 -12.93
CA MET A 29 2.15 -23.26 -12.50
C MET A 29 3.22 -23.36 -13.60
N ARG A 30 2.82 -23.45 -14.88
CA ARG A 30 3.78 -23.40 -16.01
C ARG A 30 4.47 -22.03 -16.12
N GLN A 31 3.71 -20.95 -15.93
CA GLN A 31 4.28 -19.59 -15.95
C GLN A 31 5.25 -19.35 -14.79
N LEU A 32 4.96 -19.94 -13.63
CA LEU A 32 5.86 -19.90 -12.48
C LEU A 32 7.19 -20.59 -12.80
N ASP A 33 7.13 -21.77 -13.40
CA ASP A 33 8.32 -22.53 -13.82
C ASP A 33 9.17 -21.75 -14.85
N GLU A 34 8.53 -21.18 -15.88
CA GLU A 34 9.20 -20.30 -16.85
C GLU A 34 9.88 -19.09 -16.19
N PHE A 35 9.22 -18.48 -15.20
CA PHE A 35 9.72 -17.30 -14.50
C PHE A 35 10.95 -17.61 -13.64
N TYR A 36 10.96 -18.71 -12.90
CA TYR A 36 12.08 -19.10 -12.03
C TYR A 36 13.25 -19.69 -12.82
N ASN A 37 13.00 -20.45 -13.88
CA ASN A 37 14.04 -20.94 -14.78
C ASN A 37 14.73 -19.83 -15.58
N GLY A 38 14.13 -18.63 -15.64
CA GLY A 38 14.69 -17.43 -16.26
C GLY A 38 15.80 -16.72 -15.47
N GLY A 39 16.24 -17.26 -14.32
CA GLY A 39 17.34 -16.70 -13.53
C GLY A 39 16.92 -15.68 -12.48
N HIS A 40 15.72 -15.84 -11.89
CA HIS A 40 15.29 -14.97 -10.81
C HIS A 40 16.23 -15.09 -9.61
N LYS A 41 16.72 -13.95 -9.10
CA LYS A 41 17.56 -13.91 -7.91
C LYS A 41 16.70 -13.98 -6.65
N ASN A 42 17.23 -14.59 -5.60
CA ASN A 42 16.65 -14.56 -4.26
C ASN A 42 16.48 -13.11 -3.80
N ASP A 43 15.27 -12.78 -3.37
CA ASP A 43 14.97 -11.53 -2.70
C ASP A 43 14.69 -11.86 -1.24
N ILE A 44 15.68 -11.62 -0.39
CA ILE A 44 15.65 -11.98 1.03
C ILE A 44 14.45 -11.34 1.75
N VAL A 45 14.03 -10.14 1.33
CA VAL A 45 12.92 -9.43 1.96
C VAL A 45 11.60 -10.06 1.55
N LEU A 46 11.40 -10.28 0.25
CA LEU A 46 10.20 -10.94 -0.23
C LEU A 46 10.11 -12.40 0.22
N ASP A 47 11.24 -13.09 0.39
CA ASP A 47 11.29 -14.44 0.99
C ASP A 47 10.84 -14.40 2.46
N ALA A 48 11.31 -13.41 3.23
CA ALA A 48 10.89 -13.24 4.63
C ALA A 48 9.38 -12.97 4.74
N LEU A 49 8.84 -12.09 3.89
CA LEU A 49 7.39 -11.84 3.82
C LEU A 49 6.62 -13.08 3.39
N LEU A 50 7.08 -13.77 2.34
CA LEU A 50 6.48 -15.01 1.86
C LEU A 50 6.36 -16.03 3.01
N PHE A 51 7.43 -16.23 3.78
CA PHE A 51 7.46 -17.19 4.88
C PHE A 51 6.67 -16.72 6.12
N LYS A 52 6.45 -15.42 6.29
CA LYS A 52 5.55 -14.87 7.31
C LYS A 52 4.08 -15.20 6.99
N TYR A 53 3.67 -15.05 5.73
CA TYR A 53 2.26 -15.19 5.33
C TYR A 53 1.89 -16.56 4.74
N ILE A 54 2.88 -17.35 4.32
CA ILE A 54 2.72 -18.71 3.79
C ILE A 54 3.73 -19.64 4.48
N PRO A 55 3.58 -19.88 5.80
CA PRO A 55 4.54 -20.66 6.58
C PRO A 55 4.67 -22.12 6.09
N GLU A 56 3.62 -22.69 5.50
CA GLU A 56 3.64 -24.05 4.93
C GLU A 56 4.64 -24.19 3.76
N VAL A 57 4.90 -23.11 3.02
CA VAL A 57 5.91 -23.10 1.96
C VAL A 57 7.31 -22.97 2.54
N LYS A 58 7.48 -22.27 3.67
CA LYS A 58 8.78 -22.16 4.36
C LYS A 58 9.34 -23.54 4.70
N GLU A 59 8.50 -24.42 5.24
CA GLU A 59 8.91 -25.77 5.62
C GLU A 59 9.39 -26.59 4.41
N ASP A 60 8.67 -26.50 3.29
CA ASP A 60 9.03 -27.15 2.04
C ASP A 60 10.38 -26.67 1.50
N ILE A 61 10.60 -25.35 1.46
CA ILE A 61 11.86 -24.76 0.98
C ILE A 61 13.04 -25.16 1.89
N LEU A 62 12.85 -25.18 3.20
CA LEU A 62 13.88 -25.61 4.15
C LEU A 62 14.26 -27.09 3.99
N GLN A 63 13.38 -27.92 3.43
CA GLN A 63 13.65 -29.32 3.07
C GLN A 63 14.33 -29.48 1.70
N GLY A 64 14.62 -28.37 1.01
CA GLY A 64 15.27 -28.37 -0.30
C GLY A 64 14.32 -28.49 -1.48
N LYS A 65 13.00 -28.33 -1.27
CA LYS A 65 12.04 -28.20 -2.39
C LYS A 65 12.20 -26.82 -3.05
N GLU A 66 11.80 -26.74 -4.31
CA GLU A 66 11.77 -25.49 -5.07
C GLU A 66 10.34 -24.91 -5.14
N PHE A 67 10.20 -23.61 -5.39
CA PHE A 67 8.86 -23.01 -5.60
C PHE A 67 8.12 -23.59 -6.82
N THR A 68 8.87 -24.16 -7.77
CA THR A 68 8.39 -24.82 -8.98
C THR A 68 7.93 -26.25 -8.75
N ASP A 69 8.28 -26.87 -7.61
CA ASP A 69 7.80 -28.20 -7.26
C ASP A 69 6.27 -28.21 -7.20
N LYS A 70 5.66 -29.26 -7.77
CA LYS A 70 4.20 -29.34 -7.95
C LYS A 70 3.40 -29.10 -6.66
N GLU A 71 3.89 -29.64 -5.54
CA GLU A 71 3.22 -29.48 -4.25
C GLU A 71 3.34 -28.05 -3.71
N VAL A 72 4.53 -27.45 -3.81
CA VAL A 72 4.83 -26.09 -3.33
C VAL A 72 4.07 -25.06 -4.16
N SER A 73 4.14 -25.17 -5.50
CA SER A 73 3.42 -24.31 -6.43
C SER A 73 1.91 -24.38 -6.26
N GLN A 74 1.34 -25.54 -5.89
CA GLN A 74 -0.08 -25.63 -5.56
C GLN A 74 -0.43 -24.82 -4.30
N LYS A 75 0.34 -24.97 -3.20
CA LYS A 75 0.14 -24.19 -1.97
C LYS A 75 0.24 -22.69 -2.24
N LEU A 76 1.26 -22.28 -3.02
CA LEU A 76 1.42 -20.90 -3.45
C LEU A 76 0.20 -20.41 -4.23
N TYR A 77 -0.26 -21.13 -5.25
CA TYR A 77 -1.40 -20.71 -6.06
C TYR A 77 -2.65 -20.44 -5.20
N GLU A 78 -2.96 -21.35 -4.26
CA GLU A 78 -4.12 -21.23 -3.38
C GLU A 78 -4.03 -19.94 -2.53
N ARG A 79 -2.88 -19.70 -1.89
CA ARG A 79 -2.68 -18.51 -1.05
C ARG A 79 -2.63 -17.21 -1.82
N ILE A 80 -1.95 -17.16 -2.96
CA ILE A 80 -1.90 -15.97 -3.79
C ILE A 80 -3.32 -15.62 -4.29
N LYS A 81 -4.15 -16.64 -4.58
CA LYS A 81 -5.53 -16.43 -4.99
C LYS A 81 -6.39 -15.90 -3.85
N GLU A 82 -6.21 -16.41 -2.64
CA GLU A 82 -6.85 -15.87 -1.43
C GLU A 82 -6.48 -14.39 -1.23
N MET A 83 -5.18 -14.05 -1.26
CA MET A 83 -4.69 -12.67 -1.13
C MET A 83 -5.21 -11.75 -2.25
N ALA A 84 -5.33 -12.24 -3.48
CA ALA A 84 -5.90 -11.48 -4.58
C ALA A 84 -7.38 -11.16 -4.36
N ASN A 85 -8.15 -12.13 -3.83
CA ASN A 85 -9.55 -11.93 -3.49
C ASN A 85 -9.72 -10.99 -2.28
N GLU A 86 -8.89 -11.13 -1.25
CA GLU A 86 -8.85 -10.24 -0.09
C GLU A 86 -8.64 -8.78 -0.52
N TRP A 87 -7.60 -8.53 -1.32
CA TRP A 87 -7.33 -7.20 -1.88
C TRP A 87 -8.50 -6.66 -2.70
N LYS A 88 -9.05 -7.48 -3.61
CA LYS A 88 -10.20 -7.06 -4.44
C LYS A 88 -11.41 -6.67 -3.59
N ASN A 89 -11.69 -7.44 -2.55
CA ASN A 89 -12.79 -7.16 -1.63
C ASN A 89 -12.53 -5.87 -0.84
N LEU A 90 -11.31 -5.67 -0.34
CA LEU A 90 -10.92 -4.44 0.37
C LEU A 90 -11.06 -3.20 -0.52
N CYS A 91 -10.53 -3.22 -1.75
CA CYS A 91 -10.70 -2.12 -2.70
C CYS A 91 -12.18 -1.83 -2.97
N SER A 92 -13.02 -2.88 -3.08
CA SER A 92 -14.45 -2.70 -3.29
C SER A 92 -15.13 -2.06 -2.08
N LEU A 93 -14.80 -2.51 -0.87
CA LEU A 93 -15.37 -1.97 0.37
C LEU A 93 -14.97 -0.51 0.56
N TYR A 94 -13.68 -0.20 0.42
CA TYR A 94 -13.19 1.17 0.54
C TYR A 94 -13.83 2.08 -0.51
N LYS A 95 -13.91 1.64 -1.77
CA LYS A 95 -14.60 2.40 -2.82
C LYS A 95 -16.05 2.71 -2.46
N THR A 96 -16.78 1.74 -1.91
CA THR A 96 -18.16 1.95 -1.46
C THR A 96 -18.22 2.93 -0.30
N GLU A 97 -17.34 2.80 0.70
CA GLU A 97 -17.28 3.75 1.81
C GLU A 97 -16.98 5.17 1.33
N TYR A 98 -15.93 5.35 0.53
CA TYR A 98 -15.53 6.64 -0.01
C TYR A 98 -16.69 7.31 -0.77
N GLU A 99 -17.39 6.60 -1.67
CA GLU A 99 -18.53 7.19 -2.39
C GLU A 99 -19.69 7.56 -1.45
N ASN A 100 -19.89 6.85 -0.33
CA ASN A 100 -20.92 7.19 0.67
C ASN A 100 -20.58 8.48 1.45
N ILE A 101 -19.30 8.75 1.70
CA ILE A 101 -18.87 9.94 2.45
C ILE A 101 -18.49 11.12 1.55
N LYS A 102 -18.25 10.89 0.26
CA LYS A 102 -17.70 11.85 -0.71
C LYS A 102 -18.33 13.24 -0.63
N GLN A 103 -19.65 13.34 -0.66
CA GLN A 103 -20.35 14.64 -0.65
C GLN A 103 -20.20 15.44 0.66
N LYS A 104 -19.68 14.80 1.72
CA LYS A 104 -19.39 15.41 3.02
C LYS A 104 -17.92 15.84 3.14
N LEU A 105 -17.07 15.42 2.21
CA LEU A 105 -15.65 15.76 2.20
C LEU A 105 -15.42 17.14 1.53
N PRO A 106 -14.30 17.81 1.83
CA PRO A 106 -13.85 18.99 1.10
C PRO A 106 -13.73 18.75 -0.42
N LEU A 107 -13.94 19.78 -1.22
CA LEU A 107 -13.96 19.67 -2.70
C LEU A 107 -12.71 19.00 -3.27
N SER A 108 -11.51 19.34 -2.76
CA SER A 108 -10.27 18.70 -3.21
C SER A 108 -10.24 17.19 -2.96
N LEU A 109 -10.85 16.72 -1.87
CA LEU A 109 -10.97 15.29 -1.59
C LEU A 109 -12.10 14.64 -2.39
N GLN A 110 -13.15 15.35 -2.79
CA GLN A 110 -14.17 14.77 -3.70
C GLN A 110 -13.58 14.39 -5.06
N GLU A 111 -12.53 15.10 -5.46
CA GLU A 111 -11.77 14.92 -6.69
C GLU A 111 -10.48 14.12 -6.50
N LEU A 112 -10.29 13.45 -5.36
CA LEU A 112 -9.05 12.75 -5.01
C LEU A 112 -8.55 11.81 -6.11
N ARG A 113 -9.47 11.10 -6.79
CA ARG A 113 -9.19 10.19 -7.92
C ARG A 113 -8.50 10.85 -9.14
N ASN A 114 -8.48 12.17 -9.20
CA ASN A 114 -7.82 12.93 -10.27
C ASN A 114 -6.33 13.15 -9.97
N TYR A 115 -5.87 12.82 -8.77
CA TYR A 115 -4.48 12.89 -8.34
C TYR A 115 -3.88 11.47 -8.29
N TYR A 116 -2.58 11.36 -8.52
CA TYR A 116 -1.85 10.10 -8.46
C TYR A 116 -0.62 10.30 -7.57
N PHE A 117 -0.76 9.99 -6.28
CA PHE A 117 0.31 10.19 -5.30
C PHE A 117 1.29 9.03 -5.24
N HIS A 118 0.86 7.81 -5.62
CA HIS A 118 1.70 6.62 -5.63
C HIS A 118 3.05 6.89 -6.34
N ASP A 119 4.14 6.39 -5.76
CA ASP A 119 5.54 6.59 -6.16
C ASP A 119 6.11 8.01 -5.99
N ASN A 120 5.38 8.97 -5.42
CA ASN A 120 5.96 10.28 -5.11
C ASN A 120 6.80 10.23 -3.84
N THR A 121 8.01 10.80 -3.91
CA THR A 121 8.86 11.00 -2.73
C THR A 121 8.35 12.15 -1.86
N LEU A 122 8.32 11.95 -0.54
CA LEU A 122 8.08 12.99 0.46
C LEU A 122 9.31 13.88 0.61
N LEU A 123 9.25 15.11 0.12
CA LEU A 123 10.38 16.06 0.13
C LEU A 123 10.44 16.88 1.42
N SER A 124 9.29 17.29 1.96
CA SER A 124 9.24 17.98 3.24
C SER A 124 7.89 17.84 3.94
N LEU A 125 7.92 17.88 5.27
CA LEU A 125 6.76 17.90 6.15
C LEU A 125 6.91 19.09 7.11
N LYS A 126 6.05 20.11 6.97
CA LYS A 126 6.18 21.36 7.73
C LYS A 126 4.87 21.70 8.43
N LYS A 127 4.94 21.85 9.75
CA LYS A 127 3.86 22.44 10.55
C LYS A 127 4.12 23.94 10.69
N GLU A 128 3.49 24.77 9.86
CA GLU A 128 3.72 26.23 9.85
C GLU A 128 3.07 26.95 11.03
N SER A 129 1.94 26.42 11.52
CA SER A 129 1.26 26.90 12.73
C SER A 129 0.56 25.74 13.43
N ASN A 130 -0.10 25.98 14.56
CA ASN A 130 -0.86 24.94 15.24
C ASN A 130 -1.90 24.27 14.34
N ASP A 131 -2.41 25.01 13.35
CA ASP A 131 -3.60 24.65 12.58
C ASP A 131 -3.29 24.38 11.09
N MET A 132 -2.02 24.42 10.67
CA MET A 132 -1.65 24.23 9.26
C MET A 132 -0.49 23.26 9.11
N LEU A 133 -0.67 22.27 8.23
CA LEU A 133 0.34 21.29 7.85
C LEU A 133 0.54 21.34 6.34
N ILE A 134 1.79 21.41 5.91
CA ILE A 134 2.19 21.38 4.51
C ILE A 134 3.01 20.11 4.28
N ILE A 135 2.55 19.28 3.35
CA ILE A 135 3.26 18.12 2.84
C ILE A 135 3.72 18.45 1.42
N GLU A 136 5.03 18.38 1.21
CA GLU A 136 5.62 18.60 -0.08
C GLU A 136 6.07 17.26 -0.68
N LEU A 137 5.46 16.88 -1.79
CA LEU A 137 5.85 15.72 -2.60
C LEU A 137 6.60 16.17 -3.84
N GLU A 138 7.20 15.24 -4.59
CA GLU A 138 7.85 15.54 -5.87
C GLU A 138 6.93 16.24 -6.87
N CYS A 139 5.71 15.73 -7.08
CA CYS A 139 4.77 16.28 -8.05
C CYS A 139 3.62 17.09 -7.42
N TYR A 140 3.53 17.16 -6.10
CA TYR A 140 2.39 17.77 -5.41
C TYR A 140 2.78 18.57 -4.16
N ILE A 141 1.90 19.49 -3.78
CA ILE A 141 1.89 20.13 -2.46
C ILE A 141 0.50 19.94 -1.87
N LEU A 142 0.43 19.39 -0.66
CA LEU A 142 -0.80 19.22 0.09
C LEU A 142 -0.76 20.18 1.28
N ILE A 143 -1.79 21.03 1.39
CA ILE A 143 -1.90 22.03 2.44
C ILE A 143 -3.16 21.74 3.24
N PHE A 144 -2.99 21.14 4.42
CA PHE A 144 -4.07 20.86 5.36
C PHE A 144 -4.33 22.08 6.24
N LYS A 145 -5.60 22.41 6.45
CA LYS A 145 -6.05 23.56 7.24
C LYS A 145 -6.90 23.11 8.41
N ASN A 146 -6.83 23.88 9.50
CA ASN A 146 -7.45 23.56 10.79
C ASN A 146 -7.11 22.14 11.23
N VAL A 147 -5.82 21.83 11.28
CA VAL A 147 -5.33 20.51 11.69
C VAL A 147 -5.70 20.26 13.15
N ILE A 148 -6.51 19.24 13.39
CA ILE A 148 -6.99 18.83 14.72
C ILE A 148 -6.01 17.85 15.35
N GLN A 149 -5.54 16.88 14.57
CA GLN A 149 -4.66 15.81 15.01
C GLN A 149 -3.68 15.44 13.90
N LEU A 150 -2.46 15.08 14.30
CA LEU A 150 -1.41 14.58 13.43
C LEU A 150 -0.76 13.39 14.14
N GLU A 151 -0.82 12.23 13.51
CA GLU A 151 -0.09 11.04 13.90
C GLU A 151 0.99 10.80 12.85
N THR A 152 2.24 10.95 13.27
CA THR A 152 3.40 10.72 12.42
C THR A 152 4.43 9.93 13.20
N VAL A 153 5.21 9.15 12.45
CA VAL A 153 6.52 8.68 12.89
C VAL A 153 7.56 9.74 12.53
N ASP A 154 8.59 9.88 13.36
CA ASP A 154 9.75 10.72 13.02
C ASP A 154 10.49 10.12 11.82
N ASP A 155 11.14 10.96 11.02
CA ASP A 155 12.06 10.56 9.93
C ASP A 155 11.43 9.87 8.70
N ILE A 156 10.29 10.38 8.22
CA ILE A 156 9.64 9.93 6.98
C ILE A 156 10.03 10.73 5.72
N VAL A 157 10.85 11.78 5.87
CA VAL A 157 11.30 12.57 4.71
C VAL A 157 12.22 11.72 3.84
N GLY A 158 11.95 11.69 2.54
CA GLY A 158 12.58 10.81 1.57
C GLY A 158 11.76 9.55 1.28
N ASP A 159 10.76 9.23 2.08
CA ASP A 159 9.94 8.04 1.87
C ASP A 159 9.01 8.17 0.68
N ILE A 160 8.64 7.02 0.11
CA ILE A 160 7.81 6.91 -1.08
C ILE A 160 6.35 6.75 -0.67
N TRP A 161 5.47 7.57 -1.23
CA TRP A 161 4.02 7.45 -1.03
C TRP A 161 3.48 6.20 -1.74
N ILE A 162 2.82 5.31 -0.99
CA ILE A 162 2.33 4.03 -1.51
C ILE A 162 0.82 4.01 -1.67
N ASP A 163 0.09 4.42 -0.64
CA ASP A 163 -1.37 4.36 -0.68
C ASP A 163 -1.96 5.45 0.21
N GLU A 164 -3.19 5.84 -0.10
CA GLU A 164 -3.93 6.82 0.68
C GLU A 164 -5.40 6.44 0.85
N GLU A 165 -5.94 6.78 2.01
CA GLU A 165 -7.37 6.67 2.26
C GLU A 165 -7.91 7.84 3.06
N VAL A 166 -9.21 8.09 2.86
CA VAL A 166 -9.93 9.21 3.47
C VAL A 166 -11.19 8.71 4.15
N HIS A 167 -11.38 9.17 5.38
CA HIS A 167 -12.54 8.87 6.22
C HIS A 167 -13.14 10.15 6.79
N LEU A 168 -14.38 10.08 7.29
CA LEU A 168 -14.89 11.12 8.18
C LEU A 168 -14.37 10.85 9.59
N SER A 169 -13.94 11.90 10.29
CA SER A 169 -13.46 11.78 11.66
C SER A 169 -14.60 11.99 12.66
N ASP A 170 -14.58 11.20 13.75
CA ASP A 170 -15.49 11.36 14.90
C ASP A 170 -15.21 12.65 15.69
N THR A 171 -14.00 13.21 15.59
CA THR A 171 -13.61 14.47 16.25
C THR A 171 -13.93 15.72 15.41
N GLY A 172 -14.49 15.54 14.21
CA GLY A 172 -14.77 16.60 13.24
C GLY A 172 -13.80 16.59 12.05
N GLY A 173 -14.28 17.10 10.91
CA GLY A 173 -13.52 17.14 9.66
C GLY A 173 -13.41 15.78 8.97
N PHE A 174 -12.28 15.56 8.29
CA PHE A 174 -11.90 14.29 7.68
C PHE A 174 -10.59 13.78 8.28
N GLU A 175 -10.38 12.47 8.21
CA GLU A 175 -9.10 11.81 8.47
C GLU A 175 -8.48 11.41 7.13
N PHE A 176 -7.22 11.75 6.91
CA PHE A 176 -6.45 11.40 5.73
C PHE A 176 -5.26 10.54 6.16
N GLN A 177 -5.27 9.29 5.74
CA GLN A 177 -4.29 8.29 6.13
C GLN A 177 -3.40 7.95 4.93
N VAL A 178 -2.11 7.79 5.19
CA VAL A 178 -1.10 7.49 4.17
C VAL A 178 -0.24 6.33 4.64
N LEU A 179 0.14 5.49 3.70
CA LEU A 179 1.18 4.50 3.87
C LEU A 179 2.41 4.93 3.08
N PHE A 180 3.53 5.07 3.77
CA PHE A 180 4.84 5.38 3.18
C PHE A 180 5.74 4.15 3.19
N LEU A 181 6.53 3.97 2.12
CA LEU A 181 7.62 3.02 2.07
C LEU A 181 8.93 3.73 2.38
N SER A 182 9.64 3.25 3.40
CA SER A 182 10.88 3.85 3.86
C SER A 182 11.95 3.87 2.80
N SER A 183 12.60 5.02 2.66
CA SER A 183 13.79 5.21 1.83
C SER A 183 15.08 4.63 2.42
N GLN A 184 15.09 4.35 3.74
CA GLN A 184 16.29 3.99 4.48
C GLN A 184 16.46 2.48 4.73
N GLY A 185 15.51 1.63 4.29
CA GLY A 185 15.53 0.21 4.69
C GLY A 185 14.67 -0.77 3.86
N LEU A 186 14.73 -2.03 4.28
CA LEU A 186 14.04 -3.18 3.66
C LEU A 186 12.54 -3.12 4.01
N LEU A 187 11.65 -2.93 3.02
CA LEU A 187 10.17 -2.92 3.13
C LEU A 187 9.62 -2.42 4.48
N THR A 188 10.23 -1.36 5.02
CA THR A 188 9.78 -0.74 6.27
C THR A 188 8.69 0.25 5.90
N LEU A 189 7.53 0.14 6.55
CA LEU A 189 6.37 0.94 6.24
C LEU A 189 6.11 1.91 7.38
N HIS A 190 5.77 3.15 7.00
CA HIS A 190 5.45 4.21 7.92
C HIS A 190 3.99 4.63 7.72
N GLU A 191 3.25 4.60 8.81
CA GLU A 191 1.84 4.99 8.84
C GLU A 191 1.73 6.45 9.27
N PHE A 192 1.03 7.23 8.46
CA PHE A 192 0.79 8.65 8.69
C PHE A 192 -0.73 8.90 8.70
N SER A 193 -1.21 9.73 9.63
CA SER A 193 -2.60 10.17 9.67
C SER A 193 -2.71 11.64 10.07
N VAL A 194 -3.60 12.37 9.41
CA VAL A 194 -3.94 13.76 9.76
C VAL A 194 -5.45 13.93 9.77
N ILE A 195 -5.96 14.58 10.82
CA ILE A 195 -7.35 15.00 10.92
C ILE A 195 -7.41 16.52 10.71
N ALA A 196 -8.21 16.97 9.75
CA ALA A 196 -8.30 18.37 9.35
C ALA A 196 -9.70 18.72 8.80
N ASP A 197 -10.01 20.01 8.72
CA ASP A 197 -11.29 20.47 8.16
C ASP A 197 -11.25 20.62 6.63
N ASP A 198 -10.11 21.05 6.09
CA ASP A 198 -9.94 21.34 4.66
C ASP A 198 -8.52 20.96 4.18
N ILE A 199 -8.40 20.74 2.88
CA ILE A 199 -7.13 20.45 2.20
C ILE A 199 -7.11 21.11 0.84
N ILE A 200 -5.99 21.73 0.49
CA ILE A 200 -5.68 22.15 -0.87
C ILE A 200 -4.63 21.19 -1.43
N ILE A 201 -4.85 20.73 -2.67
CA ILE A 201 -3.90 19.87 -3.40
C ILE A 201 -3.48 20.60 -4.67
N GLU A 202 -2.20 20.95 -4.73
CA GLU A 202 -1.59 21.63 -5.88
C GLU A 202 -0.66 20.67 -6.62
N SER A 203 -0.78 20.61 -7.95
CA SER A 203 0.17 19.89 -8.79
C SER A 203 1.32 20.82 -9.16
N LYS A 204 2.54 20.35 -8.91
CA LYS A 204 3.78 20.97 -9.40
C LYS A 204 3.87 20.64 -10.90
N ARG A 205 3.27 21.48 -11.74
CA ARG A 205 3.43 21.36 -13.20
C ARG A 205 4.92 21.49 -13.55
N TYR A 206 5.45 20.51 -14.26
CA TYR A 206 6.69 20.67 -15.04
C TYR A 206 6.38 21.36 -16.37
#